data_AF-A0A8H3L243-F1
#
_entry.id   AF-A0A8H3L243-F1
#
_cell.length_a   1.000
_cell.length_b   1.000
_cell.length_c   1.000
_cell.angle_alpha   90.00
_cell.angle_beta   90.00
_cell.angle_gamma   90.00
#
_symmetry.space_group_name_H-M   'P 1'
#
loop_
_entity.id
_entity.type
_entity.pdbx_description
1 polymer ?
#
loop_
_entity_poly.entity_id
_entity_poly.type
_entity_poly.pdbx_seq_one_letter_code
_entity_poly.pdbx_strand_id
1 'polypeptide(L)'
;MHTPTNFDQTDRSRTAPALRYDGAGPLVGIPSRNDIVAEFDNGVTAILQQSLSGKQPIHFMPTEVSDDIEGYSSYILRITGSLINGQKAVVNITGIRPFFDVEVPENHSPSSLKTILACILSVTLKNTTKFGFEDIRAFPLQGYHTEKKAYIHVRTWNHFDRYNALKAVRGVGIHTASDDLNCQYYYRKVAHEERLLLSSWAVLSNYLYEFTPDVHWKDDPEPLKQICLVDVETAPEPAPDIHIGFNDSQYDWRFIVEKANKLGVLEWMFNHISFKPSSLEKIIKWEYRYNMIKVNDGKFHSKHLKILGCVAIDVRPCFMGIYSKAEKSSLAFYLNECGLESKMDMPIHRMNKYYERALKEPDSMSAEQMREVVKYCIIDALSCQRLMVKHNAINEYREVASVAFLSLFDAHYFAGGMKVCNLLSASAWQRGILTSMISNQQTETGKYPGAYVFPPVKGLENRRPVTGLDFASLYPSLIITYNLSPDKIILSQERAEQSGKKLHKISFKFNNQDCLAWSIQHNNIPEEKGLYAIMLEYLSSKRNEMKKRLAPLKEKKEDMELVIASMGKGLSLPEAIEKDKA
;
A
#
# COMPACT_ATOMS: atom_id res chain seq x y z
N MET A 1 13.75 4.60 -25.33
CA MET A 1 13.75 3.30 -26.03
C MET A 1 12.67 2.45 -25.39
N HIS A 2 11.66 2.06 -26.16
CA HIS A 2 10.53 1.26 -25.70
C HIS A 2 10.93 -0.22 -25.66
N THR A 3 11.07 -0.77 -24.47
CA THR A 3 11.12 -2.23 -24.29
C THR A 3 9.68 -2.76 -24.35
N PRO A 4 9.35 -3.73 -25.21
CA PRO A 4 8.01 -4.29 -25.27
C PRO A 4 7.78 -5.17 -24.03
N THR A 5 6.83 -4.80 -23.18
CA THR A 5 6.30 -5.71 -22.14
C THR A 5 5.38 -6.74 -22.78
N ASN A 6 5.95 -7.70 -23.51
CA ASN A 6 5.28 -8.95 -23.81
C ASN A 6 5.68 -9.96 -22.75
N PHE A 7 4.99 -9.94 -21.61
CA PHE A 7 4.88 -11.13 -20.78
C PHE A 7 3.88 -12.04 -21.48
N ASP A 8 4.40 -12.98 -22.27
CA ASP A 8 3.59 -14.00 -22.92
C ASP A 8 3.07 -14.97 -21.84
N GLN A 9 1.86 -14.73 -21.35
CA GLN A 9 1.18 -15.57 -20.34
C GLN A 9 0.47 -16.77 -20.98
N THR A 10 0.98 -17.30 -22.11
CA THR A 10 0.31 -18.38 -22.85
C THR A 10 0.80 -19.80 -22.54
N ASP A 11 1.77 -20.01 -21.64
CA ASP A 11 2.14 -21.37 -21.24
C ASP A 11 1.16 -21.97 -20.21
N ARG A 12 0.01 -22.41 -20.72
CA ARG A 12 -0.97 -23.23 -20.00
C ARG A 12 -0.48 -24.69 -19.96
N SER A 13 0.39 -25.06 -19.03
CA SER A 13 0.55 -26.49 -18.65
C SER A 13 1.29 -26.84 -17.35
N ARG A 14 2.02 -25.94 -16.69
CA ARG A 14 2.83 -26.34 -15.52
C ARG A 14 2.14 -26.02 -14.18
N THR A 15 1.75 -27.08 -13.48
CA THR A 15 1.35 -27.06 -12.07
C THR A 15 2.43 -26.41 -11.21
N ALA A 16 2.06 -25.40 -10.42
CA ALA A 16 2.95 -24.79 -9.43
C ALA A 16 3.36 -25.81 -8.34
N PRO A 17 4.65 -25.93 -7.98
CA PRO A 17 5.13 -26.93 -7.03
C PRO A 17 5.05 -26.48 -5.55
N ALA A 18 4.87 -27.44 -4.64
CA ALA A 18 4.75 -27.26 -3.20
C ALA A 18 6.10 -27.38 -2.47
N LEU A 19 6.29 -26.61 -1.38
CA LEU A 19 7.51 -26.59 -0.53
C LEU A 19 7.40 -27.54 0.68
N ARG A 20 8.55 -28.07 1.15
CA ARG A 20 8.69 -28.79 2.44
C ARG A 20 9.02 -27.84 3.59
N TYR A 21 8.67 -28.27 4.81
CA TYR A 21 8.88 -27.55 6.08
C TYR A 21 9.90 -28.23 7.03
N ASP A 22 10.69 -29.21 6.57
CA ASP A 22 11.50 -30.11 7.43
C ASP A 22 13.00 -29.82 7.50
N GLY A 23 13.49 -28.66 7.03
CA GLY A 23 14.90 -28.25 7.21
C GLY A 23 15.91 -29.09 6.42
N ALA A 24 15.46 -30.00 5.56
CA ALA A 24 16.30 -30.58 4.50
C ALA A 24 16.44 -29.56 3.35
N GLY A 25 17.53 -29.66 2.58
CA GLY A 25 17.77 -28.80 1.41
C GLY A 25 16.62 -28.81 0.37
N PRO A 26 16.73 -27.99 -0.69
CA PRO A 26 15.66 -27.87 -1.69
C PRO A 26 15.23 -29.26 -2.19
N LEU A 27 13.91 -29.45 -2.37
CA LEU A 27 13.38 -30.66 -2.98
C LEU A 27 14.09 -30.91 -4.32
N VAL A 28 14.68 -32.10 -4.49
CA VAL A 28 15.32 -32.50 -5.76
C VAL A 28 14.32 -32.31 -6.90
N GLY A 29 14.61 -31.39 -7.81
CA GLY A 29 13.76 -31.06 -8.96
C GLY A 29 12.85 -29.84 -8.79
N ILE A 30 12.89 -29.12 -7.65
CA ILE A 30 12.25 -27.80 -7.52
C ILE A 30 13.29 -26.71 -7.80
N PRO A 31 13.06 -25.82 -8.78
CA PRO A 31 13.97 -24.72 -9.03
C PRO A 31 13.93 -23.72 -7.87
N SER A 32 15.10 -23.36 -7.36
CA SER A 32 15.31 -22.24 -6.44
C SER A 32 14.96 -20.90 -7.11
N ARG A 33 14.92 -19.81 -6.33
CA ARG A 33 14.77 -18.47 -6.92
C ARG A 33 15.93 -18.19 -7.85
N ASN A 34 17.14 -18.57 -7.46
CA ASN A 34 18.32 -18.48 -8.30
C ASN A 34 18.19 -19.31 -9.59
N ASP A 35 17.62 -20.51 -9.55
CA ASP A 35 17.38 -21.33 -10.75
C ASP A 35 16.37 -20.67 -11.70
N ILE A 36 15.26 -20.14 -11.15
CA ILE A 36 14.26 -19.41 -11.94
C ILE A 36 14.88 -18.15 -12.54
N VAL A 37 15.63 -17.37 -11.76
CA VAL A 37 16.33 -16.18 -12.24
C VAL A 37 17.31 -16.54 -13.35
N ALA A 38 18.08 -17.62 -13.20
CA ALA A 38 19.01 -18.08 -14.22
C ALA A 38 18.30 -18.56 -15.50
N GLU A 39 17.16 -19.25 -15.38
CA GLU A 39 16.34 -19.70 -16.50
C GLU A 39 15.80 -18.51 -17.33
N PHE A 40 15.37 -17.45 -16.65
CA PHE A 40 14.74 -16.27 -17.27
C PHE A 40 15.66 -15.05 -17.39
N ASP A 41 16.96 -15.20 -17.12
CA ASP A 41 17.89 -14.07 -17.01
C ASP A 41 17.95 -13.26 -18.31
N ASN A 42 17.94 -13.93 -19.46
CA ASN A 42 18.02 -13.29 -20.78
C ASN A 42 19.16 -12.25 -20.91
N GLY A 43 20.28 -12.44 -20.18
CA GLY A 43 21.44 -11.53 -20.16
C GLY A 43 21.31 -10.32 -19.21
N VAL A 44 20.22 -10.23 -18.45
CA VAL A 44 19.94 -9.12 -17.54
C VAL A 44 20.91 -9.08 -16.37
N THR A 45 21.38 -10.22 -15.86
CA THR A 45 22.38 -10.26 -14.78
C THR A 45 23.71 -9.66 -15.22
N ALA A 46 24.16 -9.93 -16.44
CA ALA A 46 25.37 -9.30 -16.97
C ALA A 46 25.25 -7.78 -17.08
N ILE A 47 24.08 -7.28 -17.54
CA ILE A 47 23.78 -5.84 -17.60
C ILE A 47 23.78 -5.22 -16.20
N LEU A 48 23.17 -5.91 -15.23
CA LEU A 48 23.13 -5.45 -13.84
C LEU A 48 24.54 -5.40 -13.23
N GLN A 49 25.35 -6.45 -13.40
CA GLN A 49 26.73 -6.49 -12.90
C GLN A 49 27.61 -5.41 -13.54
N GLN A 50 27.47 -5.18 -14.86
CA GLN A 50 28.14 -4.08 -15.54
C GLN A 50 27.72 -2.73 -14.95
N SER A 51 26.41 -2.55 -14.72
CA SER A 51 25.88 -1.31 -14.12
C SER A 51 26.41 -1.09 -12.70
N LEU A 52 26.43 -2.13 -11.86
CA LEU A 52 27.00 -2.09 -10.51
C LEU A 52 28.49 -1.73 -10.52
N SER A 53 29.29 -2.43 -11.34
CA SER A 53 30.74 -2.18 -11.46
C SER A 53 31.04 -0.75 -11.95
N GLY A 54 30.23 -0.23 -12.86
CA GLY A 54 30.32 1.13 -13.38
C GLY A 54 29.64 2.18 -12.51
N LYS A 55 29.07 1.82 -11.34
CA LYS A 55 28.25 2.68 -10.47
C LYS A 55 27.14 3.43 -11.23
N GLN A 56 26.61 2.80 -12.27
CA GLN A 56 25.54 3.33 -13.09
C GLN A 56 24.20 3.18 -12.37
N PRO A 57 23.19 4.00 -12.73
CA PRO A 57 21.86 3.84 -12.17
C PRO A 57 21.28 2.44 -12.44
N ILE A 58 20.67 1.82 -11.43
CA ILE A 58 20.04 0.50 -11.53
C ILE A 58 18.55 0.57 -11.23
N HIS A 59 17.79 -0.37 -11.80
CA HIS A 59 16.35 -0.47 -11.56
C HIS A 59 16.07 -1.41 -10.39
N PHE A 60 15.16 -0.98 -9.53
CA PHE A 60 14.74 -1.69 -8.33
C PHE A 60 13.23 -1.58 -8.17
N MET A 61 12.57 -2.68 -7.84
CA MET A 61 11.14 -2.75 -7.58
C MET A 61 10.90 -2.95 -6.08
N PRO A 62 10.57 -1.89 -5.32
CA PRO A 62 10.14 -2.00 -3.93
C PRO A 62 8.93 -2.92 -3.75
N THR A 63 8.94 -3.63 -2.63
CA THR A 63 7.88 -4.55 -2.22
C THR A 63 7.46 -4.30 -0.77
N GLU A 64 8.40 -4.35 0.19
CA GLU A 64 8.13 -4.11 1.62
C GLU A 64 8.97 -2.94 2.13
N VAL A 65 8.40 -2.18 3.06
CA VAL A 65 8.98 -0.95 3.59
C VAL A 65 8.85 -0.93 5.10
N SER A 66 9.93 -0.52 5.77
CA SER A 66 9.95 -0.41 7.23
C SER A 66 10.78 0.78 7.71
N ASP A 67 10.31 1.37 8.81
CA ASP A 67 11.09 2.32 9.60
C ASP A 67 12.02 1.54 10.54
N ASP A 68 13.31 1.87 10.55
CA ASP A 68 14.32 1.28 11.43
C ASP A 68 15.18 2.38 12.07
N ILE A 69 16.06 2.00 13.00
CA ILE A 69 16.99 2.92 13.65
C ILE A 69 18.39 2.32 13.62
N GLU A 70 19.37 3.12 13.17
CA GLU A 70 20.78 2.81 13.32
C GLU A 70 21.24 3.17 14.73
N GLY A 71 21.67 2.17 15.49
CA GLY A 71 22.03 2.32 16.90
C GLY A 71 20.87 2.91 17.71
N TYR A 72 21.03 4.16 18.18
CA TYR A 72 20.03 4.86 18.98
C TYR A 72 19.65 6.25 18.44
N SER A 73 20.20 6.67 17.29
CA SER A 73 20.23 8.09 16.92
C SER A 73 19.79 8.41 15.50
N SER A 74 19.84 7.46 14.56
CA SER A 74 19.59 7.79 13.15
C SER A 74 18.44 6.98 12.59
N TYR A 75 17.44 7.67 12.04
CA TYR A 75 16.37 7.02 11.30
C TYR A 75 16.90 6.37 10.01
N ILE A 76 16.47 5.15 9.74
CA ILE A 76 16.68 4.44 8.47
C ILE A 76 15.33 4.13 7.86
N LEU A 77 15.16 4.47 6.58
CA LEU A 77 14.09 3.92 5.76
C LEU A 77 14.62 2.68 5.03
N ARG A 78 14.16 1.49 5.45
CA ARG A 78 14.54 0.22 4.86
C ARG A 78 13.49 -0.25 3.87
N ILE A 79 13.92 -0.53 2.64
CA ILE A 79 13.06 -0.97 1.55
C ILE A 79 13.59 -2.30 1.03
N THR A 80 12.75 -3.31 1.01
CA THR A 80 13.08 -4.61 0.39
C THR A 80 12.32 -4.74 -0.92
N GLY A 81 12.98 -5.30 -1.93
CA GLY A 81 12.42 -5.43 -3.26
C GLY A 81 13.24 -6.33 -4.17
N SER A 82 12.91 -6.29 -5.45
CA SER A 82 13.60 -7.08 -6.48
C SER A 82 14.39 -6.19 -7.45
N LEU A 83 15.59 -6.62 -7.83
CA LEU A 83 16.36 -6.04 -8.92
C LEU A 83 15.78 -6.46 -10.28
N ILE A 84 16.27 -5.86 -11.37
CA ILE A 84 15.79 -6.14 -12.72
C ILE A 84 15.94 -7.61 -13.15
N ASN A 85 16.93 -8.33 -12.61
CA ASN A 85 17.11 -9.77 -12.83
C ASN A 85 16.27 -10.64 -11.89
N GLY A 86 15.48 -10.06 -10.99
CA GLY A 86 14.64 -10.80 -10.05
C GLY A 86 15.32 -11.20 -8.74
N GLN A 87 16.61 -10.92 -8.53
CA GLN A 87 17.25 -11.09 -7.22
C GLN A 87 16.66 -10.13 -6.18
N LYS A 88 16.58 -10.56 -4.91
CA LYS A 88 16.17 -9.67 -3.83
C LYS A 88 17.29 -8.70 -3.47
N ALA A 89 16.91 -7.48 -3.09
CA ALA A 89 17.82 -6.51 -2.52
C ALA A 89 17.15 -5.75 -1.38
N VAL A 90 17.96 -5.35 -0.41
CA VAL A 90 17.59 -4.46 0.69
C VAL A 90 18.27 -3.12 0.44
N VAL A 91 17.49 -2.04 0.48
CA VAL A 91 17.95 -0.67 0.28
C VAL A 91 17.70 0.12 1.55
N ASN A 92 18.77 0.59 2.19
CA ASN A 92 18.72 1.45 3.36
C ASN A 92 18.95 2.90 2.94
N ILE A 93 17.94 3.75 3.15
CA ILE A 93 18.06 5.19 2.96
C ILE A 93 18.35 5.82 4.33
N THR A 94 19.52 6.42 4.45
CA THR A 94 20.03 7.04 5.69
C THR A 94 20.09 8.57 5.54
N GLY A 95 20.47 9.28 6.60
CA GLY A 95 20.63 10.75 6.58
C GLY A 95 19.31 11.54 6.67
N ILE A 96 18.17 10.87 6.67
CA ILE A 96 16.86 11.49 6.89
C ILE A 96 16.74 11.87 8.37
N ARG A 97 16.43 13.15 8.64
CA ARG A 97 16.13 13.65 9.99
C ARG A 97 14.64 13.84 10.17
N PRO A 98 13.98 12.98 10.98
CA PRO A 98 12.56 13.11 11.24
C PRO A 98 12.18 14.48 11.81
N PHE A 99 11.00 14.96 11.45
CA PHE A 99 10.54 16.28 11.86
C PHE A 99 9.02 16.46 11.92
N PHE A 100 8.62 17.58 12.51
CA PHE A 100 7.31 18.23 12.42
C PHE A 100 7.49 19.75 12.53
N ASP A 101 6.47 20.51 12.15
CA ASP A 101 6.51 21.97 12.15
C ASP A 101 5.56 22.54 13.22
N VAL A 102 5.95 23.68 13.78
CA VAL A 102 5.18 24.44 14.79
C VAL A 102 4.82 25.80 14.21
N GLU A 103 3.55 26.16 14.20
CA GLU A 103 3.12 27.50 13.76
C GLU A 103 3.59 28.55 14.77
N VAL A 104 4.20 29.64 14.30
CA VAL A 104 4.55 30.78 15.15
C VAL A 104 3.32 31.68 15.29
N PRO A 105 2.73 31.81 16.50
CA PRO A 105 1.58 32.68 16.70
C PRO A 105 1.92 34.16 16.45
N GLU A 106 0.96 34.96 16.01
CA GLU A 106 1.16 36.39 15.72
C GLU A 106 1.67 37.20 16.92
N ASN A 107 1.39 36.75 18.14
CA ASN A 107 1.83 37.37 19.39
C ASN A 107 3.20 36.86 19.90
N HIS A 108 3.89 35.99 19.16
CA HIS A 108 5.20 35.44 19.54
C HIS A 108 6.26 35.73 18.49
N SER A 109 7.52 35.89 18.93
CA SER A 109 8.66 35.86 18.03
C SER A 109 9.16 34.42 17.86
N PRO A 110 9.81 34.07 16.73
CA PRO A 110 10.42 32.75 16.57
C PRO A 110 11.38 32.40 17.71
N SER A 111 12.16 33.38 18.20
CA SER A 111 13.08 33.19 19.32
C SER A 111 12.38 32.87 20.64
N SER A 112 11.28 33.57 20.98
CA SER A 112 10.56 33.29 22.22
C SER A 112 9.91 31.91 22.19
N LEU A 113 9.35 31.52 21.04
CA LEU A 113 8.75 30.20 20.87
C LEU A 113 9.79 29.07 20.89
N LYS A 114 10.98 29.26 20.28
CA LYS A 114 12.10 28.31 20.39
C LYS A 114 12.51 28.05 21.84
N THR A 115 12.54 29.08 22.69
CA THR A 115 12.83 28.91 24.12
C THR A 115 11.79 28.04 24.81
N ILE A 116 10.51 28.28 24.55
CA ILE A 116 9.40 27.46 25.09
C ILE A 116 9.53 26.00 24.62
N LEU A 117 9.74 25.79 23.32
CA LEU A 117 9.93 24.46 22.74
C LEU A 117 11.15 23.76 23.34
N ALA A 118 12.28 24.46 23.50
CA ALA A 118 13.49 23.90 24.11
C ALA A 118 13.22 23.40 25.54
N CYS A 119 12.47 24.14 26.35
CA CYS A 119 12.08 23.71 27.70
C CYS A 119 11.24 22.42 27.66
N ILE A 120 10.21 22.37 26.83
CA ILE A 120 9.32 21.20 26.69
C ILE A 120 10.11 19.97 26.22
N LEU A 121 10.93 20.14 25.19
CA LEU A 121 11.65 19.04 24.54
C LEU A 121 12.82 18.52 25.40
N SER A 122 13.49 19.39 26.16
CA SER A 122 14.55 18.97 27.09
C SER A 122 14.03 18.06 28.18
N VAL A 123 12.85 18.37 28.73
CA VAL A 123 12.18 17.52 29.73
C VAL A 123 11.72 16.19 29.11
N THR A 124 11.14 16.26 27.90
CA THR A 124 10.54 15.10 27.22
C THR A 124 11.59 14.10 26.74
N LEU A 125 12.63 14.59 26.06
CA LEU A 125 13.63 13.76 25.38
C LEU A 125 14.85 13.45 26.26
N LYS A 126 14.99 14.14 27.41
CA LYS A 126 16.06 13.97 28.40
C LYS A 126 17.48 14.18 27.87
N ASN A 127 17.62 14.69 26.64
CA ASN A 127 18.89 14.98 25.99
C ASN A 127 18.66 16.09 24.95
N THR A 128 19.35 17.22 25.12
CA THR A 128 19.22 18.41 24.27
C THR A 128 19.79 18.23 22.87
N THR A 129 20.67 17.25 22.66
CA THR A 129 21.25 16.96 21.33
C THR A 129 20.28 16.21 20.42
N LYS A 130 19.19 15.65 20.97
CA LYS A 130 18.18 14.88 20.24
C LYS A 130 17.28 15.71 19.33
N PHE A 131 17.30 17.03 19.46
CA PHE A 131 16.45 17.91 18.69
C PHE A 131 17.17 19.17 18.21
N GLY A 132 16.65 19.78 17.16
CA GLY A 132 17.12 21.05 16.62
C GLY A 132 15.99 21.86 16.01
N PHE A 133 16.22 23.16 15.85
CA PHE A 133 15.23 24.09 15.33
C PHE A 133 15.72 24.75 14.04
N GLU A 134 14.81 24.92 13.10
CA GLU A 134 15.03 25.63 11.84
C GLU A 134 13.84 26.57 11.60
N ASP A 135 14.11 27.84 11.28
CA ASP A 135 13.05 28.80 10.94
C ASP A 135 12.66 28.62 9.48
N ILE A 136 11.39 28.35 9.23
CA ILE A 136 10.86 28.17 7.87
C ILE A 136 9.66 29.09 7.64
N ARG A 137 9.34 29.31 6.36
CA ARG A 137 8.11 30.00 5.95
C ARG A 137 7.32 29.14 4.98
N ALA A 138 6.04 28.98 5.25
CA ALA A 138 5.15 28.16 4.44
C ALA A 138 3.70 28.68 4.47
N PHE A 139 2.87 28.20 3.57
CA PHE A 139 1.44 28.48 3.57
C PHE A 139 0.71 27.45 4.46
N PRO A 140 -0.23 27.87 5.31
CA PRO A 140 -1.16 26.93 5.93
C PRO A 140 -2.13 26.38 4.88
N LEU A 141 -2.58 25.13 5.04
CA LEU A 141 -3.62 24.56 4.17
C LEU A 141 -4.98 25.26 4.33
N GLN A 142 -5.30 25.74 5.53
CA GLN A 142 -6.63 26.30 5.82
C GLN A 142 -6.67 27.81 5.58
N GLY A 143 -7.61 28.23 4.75
CA GLY A 143 -7.82 29.63 4.41
C GLY A 143 -7.04 30.07 3.18
N TYR A 144 -7.46 31.19 2.59
CA TYR A 144 -6.70 31.87 1.53
C TYR A 144 -5.64 32.81 2.12
N HIS A 145 -4.37 32.58 1.77
CA HIS A 145 -3.23 33.41 2.20
C HIS A 145 -2.38 33.79 1.00
N THR A 146 -2.01 35.07 0.90
CA THR A 146 -1.10 35.59 -0.13
C THR A 146 0.37 35.57 0.33
N GLU A 147 0.60 35.51 1.63
CA GLU A 147 1.93 35.46 2.23
C GLU A 147 2.13 34.20 3.05
N LYS A 148 3.39 33.75 3.11
CA LYS A 148 3.80 32.61 3.92
C LYS A 148 3.89 33.00 5.39
N LYS A 149 3.32 32.19 6.27
CA LYS A 149 3.46 32.30 7.73
C LYS A 149 4.80 31.76 8.21
N ALA A 150 5.23 32.20 9.38
CA ALA A 150 6.43 31.70 10.05
C ALA A 150 6.12 30.39 10.80
N TYR A 151 7.03 29.42 10.67
CA TYR A 151 7.00 28.16 11.39
C TYR A 151 8.39 27.85 11.96
N ILE A 152 8.42 27.05 13.03
CA ILE A 152 9.65 26.43 13.53
C ILE A 152 9.59 24.94 13.20
N HIS A 153 10.50 24.50 12.36
CA HIS A 153 10.72 23.10 12.08
C HIS A 153 11.52 22.49 13.24
N VAL A 154 10.95 21.45 13.86
CA VAL A 154 11.60 20.69 14.94
C VAL A 154 12.13 19.38 14.37
N ARG A 155 13.47 19.30 14.21
CA ARG A 155 14.16 18.07 13.80
C ARG A 155 14.43 17.21 15.02
N THR A 156 14.36 15.89 14.85
CA THR A 156 14.78 14.91 15.86
C THR A 156 15.71 13.87 15.25
N TRP A 157 16.39 13.12 16.12
CA TRP A 157 17.26 12.01 15.76
C TRP A 157 16.54 10.89 15.01
N ASN A 158 15.43 10.43 15.56
CA ASN A 158 14.64 9.34 15.00
C ASN A 158 13.14 9.61 15.13
N HIS A 159 12.35 8.71 14.53
CA HIS A 159 10.90 8.85 14.45
C HIS A 159 10.19 8.64 15.81
N PHE A 160 10.79 7.92 16.76
CA PHE A 160 10.25 7.80 18.13
C PHE A 160 10.45 9.09 18.93
N ASP A 161 11.63 9.70 18.85
CA ASP A 161 11.89 11.00 19.47
C ASP A 161 10.96 12.07 18.87
N ARG A 162 10.74 12.04 17.54
CA ARG A 162 9.75 12.90 16.87
C ARG A 162 8.34 12.71 17.43
N TYR A 163 7.89 11.47 17.56
CA TYR A 163 6.56 11.16 18.10
C TYR A 163 6.39 11.68 19.54
N ASN A 164 7.37 11.44 20.41
CA ASN A 164 7.33 11.90 21.80
C ASN A 164 7.36 13.44 21.89
N ALA A 165 8.22 14.09 21.10
CA ALA A 165 8.31 15.54 21.00
C ALA A 165 6.99 16.17 20.54
N LEU A 166 6.43 15.67 19.43
CA LEU A 166 5.17 16.14 18.87
C LEU A 166 4.02 15.98 19.87
N LYS A 167 3.93 14.83 20.55
CA LYS A 167 2.92 14.58 21.58
C LYS A 167 3.03 15.57 22.74
N ALA A 168 4.24 15.88 23.20
CA ALA A 168 4.46 16.83 24.29
C ALA A 168 4.10 18.27 23.88
N VAL A 169 4.52 18.70 22.69
CA VAL A 169 4.19 20.04 22.15
C VAL A 169 2.68 20.22 21.99
N ARG A 170 1.98 19.23 21.43
CA ARG A 170 0.51 19.29 21.32
C ARG A 170 -0.18 19.19 22.68
N GLY A 171 0.42 18.48 23.64
CA GLY A 171 -0.10 18.34 25.00
C GLY A 171 -0.23 19.67 25.76
N VAL A 172 0.56 20.68 25.37
CA VAL A 172 0.47 22.05 25.91
C VAL A 172 -0.35 23.01 25.03
N GLY A 173 -1.07 22.50 24.01
CA GLY A 173 -1.97 23.28 23.17
C GLY A 173 -1.30 24.06 22.03
N ILE A 174 -0.03 23.78 21.72
CA ILE A 174 0.67 24.43 20.60
C ILE A 174 0.23 23.80 19.27
N HIS A 175 -0.08 24.66 18.28
CA HIS A 175 -0.48 24.25 16.94
C HIS A 175 0.72 23.74 16.12
N THR A 176 0.52 22.61 15.45
CA THR A 176 1.55 21.91 14.67
C THR A 176 1.06 21.62 13.25
N ALA A 177 2.01 21.41 12.34
CA ALA A 177 1.82 21.02 10.95
C ALA A 177 2.93 20.06 10.51
N SER A 178 2.81 19.49 9.30
CA SER A 178 3.67 18.39 8.81
C SER A 178 3.78 17.26 9.85
N ASP A 179 2.64 16.98 10.48
CA ASP A 179 2.55 16.18 11.68
C ASP A 179 1.68 14.94 11.46
N ASP A 180 2.02 13.89 12.20
CA ASP A 180 1.24 12.67 12.31
C ASP A 180 1.61 12.01 13.65
N LEU A 181 0.61 11.44 14.34
CA LEU A 181 0.82 10.74 15.62
C LEU A 181 1.10 9.24 15.41
N ASN A 182 1.64 8.85 14.26
CA ASN A 182 1.92 7.45 13.97
C ASN A 182 3.41 7.19 13.83
N CYS A 183 4.03 6.69 14.90
CA CYS A 183 5.44 6.33 14.87
C CYS A 183 5.74 5.07 14.03
N GLN A 184 4.75 4.22 13.71
CA GLN A 184 4.99 2.93 13.05
C GLN A 184 5.08 3.03 11.52
N TYR A 185 4.61 4.13 10.94
CA TYR A 185 4.51 4.34 9.50
C TYR A 185 5.06 5.72 9.11
N TYR A 186 6.16 6.12 9.73
CA TYR A 186 6.81 7.41 9.45
C TYR A 186 7.31 7.47 8.00
N TYR A 187 7.68 6.32 7.41
CA TYR A 187 8.07 6.21 6.01
C TYR A 187 7.05 6.80 5.03
N ARG A 188 5.75 6.88 5.39
CA ARG A 188 4.74 7.51 4.52
C ARG A 188 5.02 8.99 4.34
N LYS A 189 5.41 9.67 5.43
CA LYS A 189 5.79 11.08 5.42
C LYS A 189 7.03 11.29 4.56
N VAL A 190 8.06 10.50 4.84
CA VAL A 190 9.31 10.52 4.05
C VAL A 190 9.00 10.31 2.57
N ALA A 191 8.20 9.29 2.23
CA ALA A 191 7.92 8.95 0.85
C ALA A 191 7.14 10.02 0.10
N HIS A 192 6.14 10.67 0.72
CA HIS A 192 5.37 11.69 0.01
C HIS A 192 6.06 13.05 -0.07
N GLU A 193 6.91 13.39 0.92
CA GLU A 193 7.70 14.63 0.90
C GLU A 193 8.87 14.52 -0.08
N GLU A 194 9.57 13.38 -0.10
CA GLU A 194 10.70 13.10 -0.99
C GLU A 194 10.28 12.47 -2.33
N ARG A 195 8.98 12.20 -2.51
CA ARG A 195 8.39 11.53 -3.69
C ARG A 195 9.03 10.18 -4.01
N LEU A 196 9.34 9.41 -2.98
CA LEU A 196 9.86 8.06 -3.14
C LEU A 196 8.78 7.13 -3.70
N LEU A 197 9.12 6.44 -4.78
CA LEU A 197 8.30 5.39 -5.35
C LEU A 197 8.50 4.12 -4.50
N LEU A 198 7.49 3.75 -3.71
CA LEU A 198 7.54 2.59 -2.80
C LEU A 198 6.80 1.35 -3.34
N SER A 199 6.27 1.40 -4.57
CA SER A 199 5.51 0.28 -5.16
C SER A 199 5.55 0.22 -6.69
N SER A 200 6.43 0.99 -7.31
CA SER A 200 6.70 0.99 -8.75
C SER A 200 8.20 1.01 -9.01
N TRP A 201 8.62 0.79 -10.25
CA TRP A 201 10.03 0.78 -10.62
C TRP A 201 10.71 2.09 -10.20
N ALA A 202 11.69 1.97 -9.32
CA ALA A 202 12.55 3.05 -8.86
C ALA A 202 13.93 2.91 -9.51
N VAL A 203 14.61 4.05 -9.66
CA VAL A 203 15.99 4.10 -10.13
C VAL A 203 16.88 4.43 -8.93
N LEU A 204 17.82 3.55 -8.63
CA LEU A 204 18.85 3.77 -7.62
C LEU A 204 20.07 4.36 -8.30
N SER A 205 20.56 5.49 -7.79
CA SER A 205 21.76 6.18 -8.26
C SER A 205 22.59 6.66 -7.08
N ASN A 206 23.90 6.86 -7.28
CA ASN A 206 24.82 7.29 -6.23
C ASN A 206 24.81 6.35 -5.00
N TYR A 207 24.62 5.05 -5.23
CA TYR A 207 24.59 4.04 -4.18
C TYR A 207 26.01 3.56 -3.83
N LEU A 208 26.14 3.07 -2.61
CA LEU A 208 27.17 2.12 -2.22
C LEU A 208 26.50 0.74 -2.19
N TYR A 209 27.21 -0.31 -2.61
CA TYR A 209 26.68 -1.67 -2.62
C TYR A 209 27.75 -2.65 -2.14
N GLU A 210 27.31 -3.75 -1.53
CA GLU A 210 28.16 -4.87 -1.18
C GLU A 210 27.53 -6.17 -1.65
N PHE A 211 28.38 -7.17 -1.89
CA PHE A 211 27.97 -8.50 -2.31
C PHE A 211 28.26 -9.47 -1.17
N THR A 212 27.22 -10.10 -0.63
CA THR A 212 27.40 -11.21 0.31
C THR A 212 27.28 -12.53 -0.45
N PRO A 213 28.31 -13.40 -0.44
CA PRO A 213 28.14 -14.76 -0.93
C PRO A 213 27.33 -15.58 0.10
N ASP A 214 26.57 -16.55 -0.40
CA ASP A 214 25.62 -17.39 0.33
C ASP A 214 26.04 -17.73 1.77
N VAL A 215 25.17 -17.44 2.74
CA VAL A 215 25.35 -17.84 4.14
C VAL A 215 25.19 -19.35 4.24
N HIS A 216 26.31 -20.08 4.23
CA HIS A 216 26.36 -21.44 4.76
C HIS A 216 26.33 -21.38 6.30
N TRP A 217 25.40 -22.13 6.90
CA TRP A 217 25.28 -22.32 8.34
C TRP A 217 26.62 -22.65 9.01
N LYS A 218 26.95 -21.97 10.11
CA LYS A 218 27.98 -22.40 11.06
C LYS A 218 27.68 -21.90 12.47
N ASP A 219 27.79 -22.81 13.43
CA ASP A 219 27.62 -22.60 14.86
C ASP A 219 28.44 -21.41 15.41
N ASP A 220 27.82 -20.66 16.32
CA ASP A 220 28.37 -19.46 16.99
C ASP A 220 29.51 -19.83 17.97
N PRO A 221 30.61 -19.06 18.04
CA PRO A 221 30.75 -18.09 19.14
C PRO A 221 31.47 -16.77 18.77
N GLU A 222 30.85 -15.64 19.14
CA GLU A 222 31.33 -14.23 19.25
C GLU A 222 32.68 -13.97 19.98
N PRO A 223 33.31 -12.75 20.00
CA PRO A 223 32.84 -11.40 19.55
C PRO A 223 33.83 -10.43 18.81
N LEU A 224 33.24 -9.41 18.14
CA LEU A 224 33.64 -7.97 18.04
C LEU A 224 34.83 -7.48 17.15
N LYS A 225 34.54 -6.77 16.04
CA LYS A 225 34.58 -5.27 15.90
C LYS A 225 34.53 -4.75 14.44
N GLN A 226 33.59 -3.83 14.21
CA GLN A 226 33.53 -2.72 13.22
C GLN A 226 33.72 -3.03 11.73
N ILE A 227 32.70 -2.70 10.92
CA ILE A 227 32.67 -1.61 9.92
C ILE A 227 31.23 -1.48 9.38
N CYS A 228 30.83 -0.25 9.07
CA CYS A 228 29.53 0.19 8.58
C CYS A 228 29.40 -0.13 7.09
N LEU A 229 28.34 -0.85 6.68
CA LEU A 229 28.26 -1.53 5.39
C LEU A 229 26.80 -1.68 4.90
N VAL A 230 26.61 -1.58 3.58
CA VAL A 230 25.32 -1.70 2.88
C VAL A 230 25.04 -3.17 2.62
N ASP A 231 24.23 -3.77 3.48
CA ASP A 231 23.83 -5.17 3.35
C ASP A 231 22.87 -5.40 2.17
N VAL A 232 23.38 -6.04 1.11
CA VAL A 232 22.56 -6.81 0.18
C VAL A 232 22.47 -8.21 0.74
N GLU A 233 21.54 -8.43 1.68
CA GLU A 233 21.21 -9.77 2.17
C GLU A 233 20.50 -10.55 1.06
N THR A 234 21.16 -11.59 0.54
CA THR A 234 20.44 -12.73 -0.02
C THR A 234 19.76 -13.44 1.15
N ALA A 235 18.51 -13.07 1.42
CA ALA A 235 17.65 -13.72 2.40
C ALA A 235 17.69 -15.26 2.25
N PRO A 236 17.46 -16.04 3.33
CA PRO A 236 17.40 -17.50 3.23
C PRO A 236 16.47 -17.89 2.08
N GLU A 237 17.02 -18.58 1.07
CA GLU A 237 16.22 -19.06 -0.04
C GLU A 237 15.19 -20.08 0.50
N PRO A 238 13.89 -19.99 0.11
CA PRO A 238 13.21 -18.95 -0.66
C PRO A 238 12.18 -18.17 0.19
N ALA A 239 12.57 -17.05 0.79
CA ALA A 239 11.58 -16.12 1.35
C ALA A 239 10.76 -15.46 0.21
N PRO A 240 9.42 -15.61 0.13
CA PRO A 240 8.60 -14.98 -0.90
C PRO A 240 8.59 -13.44 -0.76
N ASP A 241 8.29 -12.72 -1.85
CA ASP A 241 8.07 -11.26 -1.83
C ASP A 241 6.67 -10.90 -1.30
N ILE A 242 5.68 -11.71 -1.66
CA ILE A 242 4.29 -11.54 -1.28
C ILE A 242 3.78 -12.90 -0.84
N HIS A 243 3.20 -12.95 0.36
CA HIS A 243 2.50 -14.12 0.84
C HIS A 243 1.00 -13.92 0.65
N ILE A 244 0.35 -14.82 -0.09
CA ILE A 244 -1.09 -14.81 -0.29
C ILE A 244 -1.70 -16.11 0.21
N GLY A 245 -2.88 -16.00 0.79
CA GLY A 245 -3.72 -17.12 1.15
C GLY A 245 -5.13 -16.67 1.48
N PHE A 246 -6.04 -17.62 1.67
CA PHE A 246 -7.46 -17.33 1.82
C PHE A 246 -7.87 -17.47 3.28
N ASN A 247 -8.15 -16.35 3.94
CA ASN A 247 -8.51 -16.29 5.36
C ASN A 247 -7.34 -16.60 6.32
N ASP A 248 -6.11 -16.56 5.83
CA ASP A 248 -4.89 -16.83 6.60
C ASP A 248 -4.83 -16.02 7.90
N SER A 249 -5.23 -14.76 7.82
CA SER A 249 -5.04 -13.85 8.94
C SER A 249 -6.10 -14.00 10.04
N GLN A 250 -7.15 -14.79 9.80
CA GLN A 250 -8.15 -15.17 10.79
C GLN A 250 -8.00 -16.62 11.26
N TYR A 251 -7.32 -17.47 10.47
CA TYR A 251 -7.18 -18.89 10.75
C TYR A 251 -5.71 -19.32 10.77
N ASP A 252 -5.07 -19.42 9.61
CA ASP A 252 -3.77 -20.08 9.43
C ASP A 252 -2.66 -19.46 10.27
N TRP A 253 -2.45 -18.14 10.17
CA TRP A 253 -1.42 -17.46 10.97
C TRP A 253 -1.70 -17.54 12.47
N ARG A 254 -2.98 -17.51 12.87
CA ARG A 254 -3.33 -17.65 14.27
C ARG A 254 -2.98 -19.03 14.80
N PHE A 255 -3.39 -20.05 14.05
CA PHE A 255 -3.12 -21.43 14.40
C PHE A 255 -1.61 -21.71 14.43
N ILE A 256 -0.87 -21.32 13.39
CA ILE A 256 0.57 -21.56 13.25
C ILE A 256 1.33 -20.90 14.40
N VAL A 257 1.12 -19.60 14.63
CA VAL A 257 1.87 -18.87 15.67
C VAL A 257 1.54 -19.39 17.07
N GLU A 258 0.27 -19.65 17.37
CA GLU A 258 -0.13 -20.16 18.68
C GLU A 258 0.35 -21.60 18.92
N LYS A 259 0.33 -22.45 17.89
CA LYS A 259 0.84 -23.82 17.97
C LYS A 259 2.37 -23.83 18.11
N ALA A 260 3.09 -23.06 17.30
CA ALA A 260 4.54 -22.94 17.39
C ALA A 260 4.98 -22.41 18.76
N ASN A 261 4.26 -21.44 19.31
CA ASN A 261 4.53 -20.91 20.66
C ASN A 261 4.33 -21.98 21.75
N LYS A 262 3.22 -22.75 21.68
CA LYS A 262 2.96 -23.85 22.63
C LYS A 262 3.99 -24.96 22.56
N LEU A 263 4.56 -25.21 21.38
CA LEU A 263 5.60 -26.21 21.15
C LEU A 263 7.02 -25.69 21.43
N GLY A 264 7.19 -24.41 21.76
CA GLY A 264 8.52 -23.82 22.01
C GLY A 264 9.37 -23.62 20.76
N VAL A 265 8.77 -23.64 19.55
CA VAL A 265 9.49 -23.54 18.26
C VAL A 265 9.24 -22.23 17.52
N LEU A 266 8.50 -21.28 18.10
CA LEU A 266 8.17 -20.01 17.44
C LEU A 266 9.40 -19.15 17.14
N GLU A 267 10.32 -19.05 18.10
CA GLU A 267 11.57 -18.29 17.92
C GLU A 267 12.45 -18.90 16.82
N TRP A 268 12.63 -20.23 16.87
CA TRP A 268 13.31 -20.99 15.82
C TRP A 268 12.66 -20.74 14.46
N MET A 269 11.33 -20.94 14.35
CA MET A 269 10.60 -20.77 13.10
C MET A 269 10.76 -19.35 12.54
N PHE A 270 10.61 -18.32 13.37
CA PHE A 270 10.74 -16.93 12.93
C PHE A 270 12.16 -16.64 12.41
N ASN A 271 13.18 -17.09 13.11
CA ASN A 271 14.58 -16.86 12.74
C ASN A 271 15.01 -17.65 11.49
N HIS A 272 14.24 -18.66 11.06
CA HIS A 272 14.49 -19.40 9.82
C HIS A 272 13.73 -18.83 8.60
N ILE A 273 12.67 -18.06 8.82
CA ILE A 273 11.87 -17.45 7.73
C ILE A 273 12.14 -15.95 7.55
N SER A 274 12.77 -15.30 8.52
CA SER A 274 13.17 -13.89 8.50
C SER A 274 14.70 -13.79 8.44
N PHE A 275 15.21 -12.93 7.58
CA PHE A 275 16.65 -12.64 7.55
C PHE A 275 17.12 -11.78 8.74
N LYS A 276 16.20 -11.07 9.40
CA LYS A 276 16.47 -10.33 10.64
C LYS A 276 15.97 -11.17 11.83
N PRO A 277 16.87 -11.83 12.59
CA PRO A 277 16.46 -12.63 13.74
C PRO A 277 15.91 -11.77 14.87
N SER A 278 15.08 -12.37 15.71
CA SER A 278 14.41 -11.68 16.82
C SER A 278 14.16 -12.65 17.98
N SER A 279 14.00 -12.10 19.18
CA SER A 279 13.69 -12.90 20.37
C SER A 279 12.20 -13.21 20.45
N LEU A 280 11.83 -14.30 21.12
CA LEU A 280 10.43 -14.70 21.32
C LEU A 280 9.54 -13.55 21.83
N GLU A 281 10.02 -12.79 22.82
CA GLU A 281 9.30 -11.64 23.38
C GLU A 281 9.00 -10.59 22.32
N LYS A 282 10.00 -10.23 21.50
CA LYS A 282 9.85 -9.23 20.43
C LYS A 282 8.92 -9.73 19.33
N ILE A 283 9.02 -11.01 18.96
CA ILE A 283 8.16 -11.64 17.95
C ILE A 283 6.69 -11.52 18.36
N ILE A 284 6.35 -11.95 19.57
CA ILE A 284 4.95 -11.91 20.07
C ILE A 284 4.44 -10.47 20.18
N LYS A 285 5.30 -9.54 20.61
CA LYS A 285 4.91 -8.16 20.91
C LYS A 285 4.80 -7.28 19.65
N TRP A 286 5.71 -7.44 18.70
CA TRP A 286 5.91 -6.48 17.61
C TRP A 286 5.72 -7.08 16.21
N GLU A 287 6.05 -8.36 16.02
CA GLU A 287 5.98 -9.01 14.71
C GLU A 287 4.68 -9.77 14.48
N TYR A 288 4.01 -10.26 15.53
CA TYR A 288 2.68 -10.85 15.41
C TYR A 288 1.61 -9.75 15.38
N ARG A 289 1.47 -9.12 14.21
CA ARG A 289 0.71 -7.87 14.03
C ARG A 289 -0.78 -8.12 13.86
N TYR A 290 -1.54 -7.16 14.40
CA TYR A 290 -2.95 -7.03 14.15
C TYR A 290 -3.23 -5.77 13.33
N ASN A 291 -4.01 -5.92 12.27
CA ASN A 291 -4.46 -4.83 11.42
C ASN A 291 -5.98 -4.95 11.20
N MET A 292 -6.67 -3.80 11.20
CA MET A 292 -8.08 -3.72 10.84
C MET A 292 -8.18 -3.21 9.40
N ILE A 293 -8.69 -4.05 8.51
CA ILE A 293 -8.94 -3.68 7.12
C ILE A 293 -10.39 -3.20 7.01
N LYS A 294 -10.61 -2.00 6.49
CA LYS A 294 -11.96 -1.53 6.17
C LYS A 294 -12.42 -2.21 4.89
N VAL A 295 -13.51 -2.97 4.98
CA VAL A 295 -14.11 -3.67 3.84
C VAL A 295 -15.57 -3.26 3.77
N ASN A 296 -15.92 -2.49 2.75
CA ASN A 296 -17.24 -1.86 2.61
C ASN A 296 -17.58 -1.02 3.86
N ASP A 297 -18.76 -1.23 4.43
CA ASP A 297 -19.18 -0.63 5.70
C ASP A 297 -18.73 -1.44 6.94
N GLY A 298 -18.10 -2.59 6.72
CA GLY A 298 -17.62 -3.51 7.75
C GLY A 298 -16.13 -3.38 8.06
N LYS A 299 -15.71 -4.21 9.02
CA LYS A 299 -14.31 -4.35 9.45
C LYS A 299 -13.88 -5.79 9.29
N PHE A 300 -12.74 -6.01 8.66
CA PHE A 300 -12.08 -7.30 8.61
C PHE A 300 -10.87 -7.28 9.54
N HIS A 301 -10.82 -8.23 10.46
CA HIS A 301 -9.75 -8.35 11.45
C HIS A 301 -8.66 -9.26 10.92
N SER A 302 -7.46 -8.71 10.69
CA SER A 302 -6.32 -9.46 10.16
C SER A 302 -5.24 -9.57 11.22
N LYS A 303 -4.84 -10.81 11.57
CA LYS A 303 -3.71 -11.08 12.46
C LYS A 303 -2.69 -11.96 11.72
N HIS A 304 -1.47 -11.46 11.54
CA HIS A 304 -0.45 -12.14 10.73
C HIS A 304 0.94 -11.89 11.29
N LEU A 305 1.89 -12.75 10.92
CA LEU A 305 3.30 -12.57 11.27
C LEU A 305 3.94 -11.63 10.25
N LYS A 306 4.53 -10.51 10.71
CA LYS A 306 5.34 -9.64 9.88
C LYS A 306 6.69 -10.32 9.66
N ILE A 307 6.97 -10.68 8.42
CA ILE A 307 8.25 -11.20 7.97
C ILE A 307 8.92 -10.10 7.16
N LEU A 308 10.14 -9.71 7.54
CA LEU A 308 10.84 -8.64 6.84
C LEU A 308 11.10 -9.03 5.38
N GLY A 309 10.86 -8.11 4.44
CA GLY A 309 10.99 -8.40 3.02
C GLY A 309 9.87 -9.22 2.39
N CYS A 310 8.75 -9.43 3.10
CA CYS A 310 7.56 -10.09 2.59
C CYS A 310 6.29 -9.34 3.00
N VAL A 311 5.38 -9.10 2.04
CA VAL A 311 4.06 -8.51 2.32
C VAL A 311 3.00 -9.61 2.37
N ALA A 312 2.37 -9.79 3.53
CA ALA A 312 1.19 -10.65 3.65
C ALA A 312 -0.06 -9.96 3.07
N ILE A 313 -0.81 -10.65 2.22
CA ILE A 313 -2.06 -10.18 1.62
C ILE A 313 -3.09 -11.30 1.74
N ASP A 314 -4.12 -11.08 2.55
CA ASP A 314 -5.22 -12.02 2.69
C ASP A 314 -6.19 -11.83 1.52
N VAL A 315 -6.40 -12.89 0.73
CA VAL A 315 -7.25 -12.86 -0.48
C VAL A 315 -8.70 -12.60 -0.11
N ARG A 316 -9.16 -13.07 1.06
CA ARG A 316 -10.57 -12.95 1.45
C ARG A 316 -11.03 -11.48 1.59
N PRO A 317 -10.39 -10.60 2.38
CA PRO A 317 -10.79 -9.19 2.45
C PRO A 317 -10.60 -8.44 1.13
N CYS A 318 -9.63 -8.82 0.30
CA CYS A 318 -9.49 -8.28 -1.06
C CYS A 318 -10.78 -8.52 -1.87
N PHE A 319 -11.23 -9.78 -1.93
CA PHE A 319 -12.42 -10.17 -2.69
C PHE A 319 -13.73 -9.70 -2.07
N MET A 320 -13.81 -9.58 -0.75
CA MET A 320 -14.95 -8.93 -0.10
C MET A 320 -15.09 -7.45 -0.48
N GLY A 321 -13.98 -6.77 -0.80
CA GLY A 321 -14.01 -5.40 -1.34
C GLY A 321 -14.45 -5.36 -2.79
N ILE A 322 -13.92 -6.26 -3.63
CA ILE A 322 -14.30 -6.38 -5.05
C ILE A 322 -15.79 -6.72 -5.19
N TYR A 323 -16.25 -7.74 -4.46
CA TYR A 323 -17.63 -8.21 -4.44
C TYR A 323 -18.40 -7.64 -3.26
N SER A 324 -18.39 -6.31 -3.14
CA SER A 324 -18.91 -5.58 -1.97
C SER A 324 -20.38 -5.84 -1.60
N LYS A 325 -21.19 -6.29 -2.57
CA LYS A 325 -22.62 -6.57 -2.41
C LYS A 325 -22.93 -8.06 -2.27
N ALA A 326 -21.93 -8.93 -2.32
CA ALA A 326 -22.15 -10.36 -2.21
C ALA A 326 -22.51 -10.77 -0.78
N GLU A 327 -23.46 -11.70 -0.66
CA GLU A 327 -23.86 -12.27 0.63
C GLU A 327 -22.87 -13.33 1.14
N LYS A 328 -22.09 -13.92 0.22
CA LYS A 328 -21.13 -15.00 0.50
C LYS A 328 -19.70 -14.51 0.32
N SER A 329 -18.78 -15.10 1.08
CA SER A 329 -17.35 -14.76 1.06
C SER A 329 -16.41 -15.97 1.14
N SER A 330 -16.87 -17.14 0.67
CA SER A 330 -16.06 -18.37 0.65
C SER A 330 -15.19 -18.42 -0.61
N LEU A 331 -14.09 -19.18 -0.54
CA LEU A 331 -13.19 -19.40 -1.67
C LEU A 331 -13.94 -19.97 -2.89
N ALA A 332 -14.76 -21.00 -2.66
CA ALA A 332 -15.58 -21.62 -3.70
C ALA A 332 -16.56 -20.64 -4.37
N PHE A 333 -17.17 -19.74 -3.58
CA PHE A 333 -18.04 -18.71 -4.12
C PHE A 333 -17.28 -17.78 -5.07
N TYR A 334 -16.13 -17.25 -4.66
CA TYR A 334 -15.35 -16.35 -5.53
C TYR A 334 -14.74 -17.04 -6.74
N LEU A 335 -14.33 -18.31 -6.64
CA LEU A 335 -13.91 -19.10 -7.81
C LEU A 335 -15.03 -19.19 -8.85
N ASN A 336 -16.25 -19.47 -8.39
CA ASN A 336 -17.44 -19.52 -9.26
C ASN A 336 -17.75 -18.17 -9.90
N GLU A 337 -17.79 -17.08 -9.12
CA GLU A 337 -18.00 -15.72 -9.65
C GLU A 337 -16.95 -15.31 -10.69
N CYS A 338 -15.74 -15.87 -10.58
CA CYS A 338 -14.64 -15.62 -11.52
C CYS A 338 -14.62 -16.57 -12.73
N GLY A 339 -15.53 -17.53 -12.81
CA GLY A 339 -15.53 -18.58 -13.84
C GLY A 339 -14.29 -19.48 -13.78
N LEU A 340 -13.72 -19.68 -12.60
CA LEU A 340 -12.56 -20.53 -12.37
C LEU A 340 -13.00 -21.93 -11.95
N GLU A 341 -12.12 -22.90 -12.17
CA GLU A 341 -12.32 -24.28 -11.71
C GLU A 341 -12.59 -24.29 -10.20
N SER A 342 -13.62 -25.06 -9.80
CA SER A 342 -13.97 -25.20 -8.39
C SER A 342 -12.87 -25.88 -7.62
N LYS A 343 -12.80 -25.58 -6.31
CA LYS A 343 -11.95 -26.32 -5.39
C LYS A 343 -12.36 -27.80 -5.34
N MET A 344 -11.42 -28.67 -4.96
CA MET A 344 -11.78 -30.05 -4.62
C MET A 344 -12.55 -30.08 -3.30
N ASP A 345 -13.50 -31.01 -3.17
CA ASP A 345 -14.22 -31.19 -1.91
C ASP A 345 -13.50 -32.23 -1.03
N MET A 346 -13.13 -31.82 0.18
CA MET A 346 -12.49 -32.67 1.19
C MET A 346 -13.17 -32.43 2.55
N PRO A 347 -14.22 -33.20 2.87
CA PRO A 347 -14.88 -33.09 4.17
C PRO A 347 -13.91 -33.37 5.33
N ILE A 348 -13.98 -32.57 6.40
CA ILE A 348 -13.03 -32.66 7.54
C ILE A 348 -12.96 -34.05 8.17
N HIS A 349 -14.10 -34.76 8.27
CA HIS A 349 -14.14 -36.11 8.83
C HIS A 349 -13.39 -37.13 7.97
N ARG A 350 -13.42 -36.96 6.63
CA ARG A 350 -12.68 -37.80 5.68
C ARG A 350 -11.18 -37.55 5.81
N MET A 351 -10.79 -36.28 5.88
CA MET A 351 -9.40 -35.89 6.08
C MET A 351 -8.84 -36.44 7.40
N ASN A 352 -9.56 -36.29 8.52
CA ASN A 352 -9.14 -36.84 9.81
C ASN A 352 -8.98 -38.36 9.77
N LYS A 353 -9.91 -39.06 9.13
CA LYS A 353 -9.81 -40.52 8.94
C LYS A 353 -8.54 -40.92 8.18
N TYR A 354 -8.16 -40.17 7.16
CA TYR A 354 -6.94 -40.42 6.38
C TYR A 354 -5.68 -40.19 7.23
N TYR A 355 -5.62 -39.10 7.99
CA TYR A 355 -4.52 -38.84 8.92
C TYR A 355 -4.39 -39.93 10.00
N GLU A 356 -5.50 -40.30 10.65
CA GLU A 356 -5.50 -41.34 11.68
C GLU A 356 -5.01 -42.68 11.14
N ARG A 357 -5.42 -43.03 9.91
CA ARG A 357 -4.96 -44.26 9.27
C ARG A 357 -3.48 -44.19 8.93
N ALA A 358 -3.01 -43.09 8.34
CA ALA A 358 -1.59 -42.92 8.00
C ALA A 358 -0.67 -43.02 9.24
N LEU A 359 -1.15 -42.59 10.41
CA LEU A 359 -0.41 -42.72 11.67
C LEU A 359 -0.40 -44.15 12.24
N LYS A 360 -1.49 -44.91 12.05
CA LYS A 360 -1.64 -46.27 12.60
C LYS A 360 -1.11 -47.36 11.68
N GLU A 361 -1.32 -47.21 10.38
CA GLU A 361 -1.12 -48.21 9.33
C GLU A 361 -0.47 -47.57 8.08
N PRO A 362 0.87 -47.35 8.09
CA PRO A 362 1.57 -46.83 6.92
C PRO A 362 1.68 -47.92 5.84
N ASP A 363 0.81 -47.85 4.83
CA ASP A 363 0.72 -48.77 3.69
C ASP A 363 0.49 -48.00 2.38
N SER A 364 0.41 -48.71 1.25
CA SER A 364 0.18 -48.07 -0.05
C SER A 364 -1.16 -47.32 -0.14
N MET A 365 -2.20 -47.81 0.55
CA MET A 365 -3.50 -47.16 0.58
C MET A 365 -3.48 -45.87 1.41
N SER A 366 -2.85 -45.86 2.57
CA SER A 366 -2.72 -44.66 3.39
C SER A 366 -1.83 -43.62 2.70
N ALA A 367 -0.82 -44.05 1.94
CA ALA A 367 -0.05 -43.16 1.06
C ALA A 367 -0.91 -42.53 -0.06
N GLU A 368 -1.78 -43.29 -0.72
CA GLU A 368 -2.71 -42.78 -1.74
C GLU A 368 -3.74 -41.81 -1.15
N GLN A 369 -4.29 -42.13 0.03
CA GLN A 369 -5.20 -41.24 0.76
C GLN A 369 -4.52 -39.92 1.17
N MET A 370 -3.28 -39.98 1.65
CA MET A 370 -2.53 -38.77 1.95
C MET A 370 -2.20 -37.97 0.69
N ARG A 371 -1.98 -38.63 -0.46
CA ARG A 371 -1.83 -37.94 -1.75
C ARG A 371 -3.09 -37.17 -2.13
N GLU A 372 -4.30 -37.69 -1.86
CA GLU A 372 -5.55 -36.95 -2.05
C GLU A 372 -5.61 -35.68 -1.19
N VAL A 373 -5.23 -35.78 0.09
CA VAL A 373 -5.17 -34.63 1.02
C VAL A 373 -4.17 -33.58 0.51
N VAL A 374 -2.97 -34.00 0.10
CA VAL A 374 -1.96 -33.09 -0.45
C VAL A 374 -2.46 -32.41 -1.72
N LYS A 375 -3.11 -33.15 -2.64
CA LYS A 375 -3.69 -32.58 -3.85
C LYS A 375 -4.76 -31.54 -3.52
N TYR A 376 -5.60 -31.80 -2.50
CA TYR A 376 -6.59 -30.84 -2.00
C TYR A 376 -5.92 -29.54 -1.53
N CYS A 377 -4.91 -29.64 -0.66
CA CYS A 377 -4.18 -28.48 -0.15
C CYS A 377 -3.52 -27.67 -1.28
N ILE A 378 -2.92 -28.34 -2.28
CA ILE A 378 -2.28 -27.67 -3.42
C ILE A 378 -3.31 -26.88 -4.23
N ILE A 379 -4.49 -27.46 -4.50
CA ILE A 379 -5.53 -26.79 -5.29
C ILE A 379 -6.10 -25.58 -4.53
N ASP A 380 -6.30 -25.68 -3.22
CA ASP A 380 -6.78 -24.55 -2.40
C ASP A 380 -5.74 -23.41 -2.37
N ALA A 381 -4.45 -23.72 -2.21
CA ALA A 381 -3.37 -22.73 -2.28
C ALA A 381 -3.26 -22.07 -3.67
N LEU A 382 -3.27 -22.86 -4.75
CA LEU A 382 -3.20 -22.36 -6.12
C LEU A 382 -4.42 -21.51 -6.49
N SER A 383 -5.60 -21.85 -5.96
CA SER A 383 -6.84 -21.09 -6.16
C SER A 383 -6.73 -19.64 -5.70
N CYS A 384 -5.98 -19.39 -4.61
CA CYS A 384 -5.70 -18.04 -4.13
C CYS A 384 -4.95 -17.23 -5.19
N GLN A 385 -3.91 -17.81 -5.79
CA GLN A 385 -3.14 -17.18 -6.87
C GLN A 385 -4.01 -16.97 -8.12
N ARG A 386 -4.79 -17.97 -8.54
CA ARG A 386 -5.69 -17.87 -9.69
C ARG A 386 -6.67 -16.71 -9.55
N LEU A 387 -7.23 -16.51 -8.36
CA LEU A 387 -8.10 -15.38 -8.03
C LEU A 387 -7.36 -14.04 -8.17
N MET A 388 -6.20 -13.90 -7.51
CA MET A 388 -5.42 -12.65 -7.53
C MET A 388 -4.97 -12.26 -8.94
N VAL A 389 -4.59 -13.24 -9.78
CA VAL A 389 -4.24 -13.03 -11.19
C VAL A 389 -5.45 -12.64 -12.01
N LYS A 390 -6.59 -13.33 -11.84
CA LYS A 390 -7.84 -13.06 -12.59
C LYS A 390 -8.31 -11.61 -12.43
N HIS A 391 -8.18 -11.04 -11.22
CA HIS A 391 -8.53 -9.66 -10.92
C HIS A 391 -7.37 -8.67 -11.03
N ASN A 392 -6.16 -9.14 -11.38
CA ASN A 392 -4.96 -8.31 -11.45
C ASN A 392 -4.71 -7.49 -10.17
N ALA A 393 -5.08 -8.04 -9.01
CA ALA A 393 -5.29 -7.28 -7.77
C ALA A 393 -3.99 -6.66 -7.22
N ILE A 394 -2.86 -7.36 -7.33
CA ILE A 394 -1.55 -6.84 -6.88
C ILE A 394 -1.14 -5.61 -7.71
N ASN A 395 -1.37 -5.64 -9.02
CA ASN A 395 -1.00 -4.51 -9.89
C ASN A 395 -1.92 -3.31 -9.66
N GLU A 396 -3.20 -3.54 -9.38
CA GLU A 396 -4.11 -2.47 -8.95
C GLU A 396 -3.62 -1.83 -7.63
N TYR A 397 -3.23 -2.64 -6.65
CA TYR A 397 -2.65 -2.13 -5.41
C TYR A 397 -1.37 -1.35 -5.63
N ARG A 398 -0.46 -1.84 -6.50
CA ARG A 398 0.77 -1.12 -6.86
C ARG A 398 0.50 0.22 -7.51
N GLU A 399 -0.47 0.29 -8.44
CA GLU A 399 -0.81 1.55 -9.13
C GLU A 399 -1.39 2.57 -8.14
N VAL A 400 -2.31 2.15 -7.28
CA VAL A 400 -2.89 3.01 -6.24
C VAL A 400 -1.81 3.48 -5.25
N ALA A 401 -0.93 2.57 -4.82
CA ALA A 401 0.18 2.86 -3.93
C ALA A 401 1.16 3.86 -4.58
N SER A 402 1.52 3.65 -5.84
CA SER A 402 2.42 4.51 -6.59
C SER A 402 1.85 5.91 -6.78
N VAL A 403 0.55 6.03 -7.10
CA VAL A 403 -0.11 7.34 -7.23
C VAL A 403 -0.08 8.09 -5.90
N ALA A 404 -0.25 7.38 -4.78
CA ALA A 404 -0.37 7.99 -3.46
C ALA A 404 0.93 8.03 -2.65
N PHE A 405 2.09 7.65 -3.21
CA PHE A 405 3.40 7.56 -2.50
C PHE A 405 3.34 6.67 -1.25
N LEU A 406 2.75 5.49 -1.41
CA LEU A 406 2.53 4.50 -0.34
C LEU A 406 3.19 3.16 -0.68
N SER A 407 3.30 2.29 0.32
CA SER A 407 3.77 0.90 0.15
C SER A 407 2.65 -0.02 -0.35
N LEU A 408 3.02 -1.21 -0.83
CA LEU A 408 2.05 -2.24 -1.21
C LEU A 408 1.22 -2.70 0.00
N PHE A 409 1.85 -2.78 1.17
CA PHE A 409 1.20 -3.05 2.45
C PHE A 409 0.10 -2.02 2.73
N ASP A 410 0.38 -0.73 2.53
CA ASP A 410 -0.59 0.35 2.76
C ASP A 410 -1.81 0.24 1.84
N ALA A 411 -1.60 -0.14 0.58
CA ALA A 411 -2.68 -0.30 -0.38
C ALA A 411 -3.68 -1.39 0.05
N HIS A 412 -3.20 -2.48 0.66
CA HIS A 412 -4.05 -3.56 1.13
C HIS A 412 -4.70 -3.25 2.50
N TYR A 413 -3.92 -2.77 3.48
CA TYR A 413 -4.38 -2.70 4.87
C TYR A 413 -5.12 -1.40 5.24
N PHE A 414 -4.93 -0.31 4.50
CA PHE A 414 -5.45 1.00 4.89
C PHE A 414 -6.55 1.51 3.95
N ALA A 415 -7.50 2.24 4.55
CA ALA A 415 -8.67 2.77 3.84
C ALA A 415 -8.30 3.87 2.85
N GLY A 416 -9.16 4.08 1.85
CA GLY A 416 -8.97 5.10 0.81
C GLY A 416 -8.75 6.52 1.32
N GLY A 417 -9.37 6.89 2.45
CA GLY A 417 -9.18 8.22 3.06
C GLY A 417 -7.71 8.52 3.40
N MET A 418 -6.98 7.53 3.95
CA MET A 418 -5.55 7.69 4.23
C MET A 418 -4.74 7.90 2.95
N LYS A 419 -5.07 7.16 1.89
CA LYS A 419 -4.41 7.27 0.58
C LYS A 419 -4.60 8.65 -0.05
N VAL A 420 -5.82 9.17 0.04
CA VAL A 420 -6.15 10.53 -0.41
C VAL A 420 -5.39 11.57 0.41
N CYS A 421 -5.34 11.44 1.74
CA CYS A 421 -4.55 12.35 2.57
C CYS A 421 -3.07 12.34 2.18
N ASN A 422 -2.46 11.17 1.99
CA ASN A 422 -1.03 11.06 1.63
C ASN A 422 -0.74 11.72 0.27
N LEU A 423 -1.62 11.49 -0.71
CA LEU A 423 -1.55 12.14 -2.02
C LEU A 423 -1.67 13.67 -1.93
N LEU A 424 -2.63 14.17 -1.14
CA LEU A 424 -2.81 15.60 -0.91
C LEU A 424 -1.60 16.23 -0.20
N SER A 425 -1.05 15.57 0.81
CA SER A 425 0.16 16.02 1.51
C SER A 425 1.37 16.08 0.59
N ALA A 426 1.56 15.08 -0.28
CA ALA A 426 2.61 15.10 -1.30
C ALA A 426 2.53 16.35 -2.19
N SER A 427 1.32 16.67 -2.68
CA SER A 427 1.10 17.82 -3.54
C SER A 427 1.16 19.14 -2.79
N ALA A 428 0.73 19.18 -1.53
CA ALA A 428 0.80 20.36 -0.68
C ALA A 428 2.26 20.72 -0.38
N TRP A 429 3.08 19.72 -0.02
CA TRP A 429 4.50 19.88 0.27
C TRP A 429 5.26 20.57 -0.86
N GLN A 430 5.04 20.15 -2.11
CA GLN A 430 5.65 20.78 -3.28
C GLN A 430 5.29 22.25 -3.49
N ARG A 431 4.12 22.66 -2.99
CA ARG A 431 3.62 24.04 -3.09
C ARG A 431 4.02 24.87 -1.88
N GLY A 432 4.82 24.31 -0.96
CA GLY A 432 5.15 24.93 0.30
C GLY A 432 3.92 25.14 1.19
N ILE A 433 2.93 24.25 1.10
CA ILE A 433 1.74 24.22 1.96
C ILE A 433 1.93 23.13 3.01
N LEU A 434 1.83 23.49 4.28
CA LEU A 434 1.92 22.53 5.38
C LEU A 434 0.54 21.97 5.72
N THR A 435 0.48 20.65 5.87
CA THR A 435 -0.75 19.90 6.20
C THR A 435 -0.62 19.24 7.56
N SER A 436 -1.72 19.05 8.27
CA SER A 436 -1.76 18.22 9.48
C SER A 436 -2.51 16.92 9.20
N MET A 437 -1.92 15.77 9.57
CA MET A 437 -2.59 14.47 9.51
C MET A 437 -3.32 14.13 10.82
N ILE A 438 -3.26 15.04 11.79
CA ILE A 438 -3.90 14.87 13.09
C ILE A 438 -5.31 15.46 13.02
N SER A 439 -6.32 14.64 13.24
CA SER A 439 -7.70 15.09 13.29
C SER A 439 -7.91 16.12 14.40
N ASN A 440 -8.67 17.18 14.11
CA ASN A 440 -9.11 18.10 15.15
C ASN A 440 -10.08 17.38 16.10
N GLN A 441 -9.93 17.57 17.41
CA GLN A 441 -10.78 16.92 18.42
C GLN A 441 -12.22 17.48 18.40
N GLN A 442 -12.40 18.70 17.90
CA GLN A 442 -13.70 19.33 17.69
C GLN A 442 -14.25 18.97 16.31
N THR A 443 -14.75 17.74 16.16
CA THR A 443 -15.48 17.37 14.94
C THR A 443 -16.95 17.66 15.15
N GLU A 444 -17.50 18.65 14.45
CA GLU A 444 -18.95 18.86 14.45
C GLU A 444 -19.62 17.69 13.74
N THR A 445 -20.56 17.04 14.42
CA THR A 445 -21.37 15.97 13.83
C THR A 445 -22.71 16.57 13.40
N GLY A 446 -23.17 16.19 12.21
CA GLY A 446 -24.34 16.84 11.64
C GLY A 446 -24.70 16.35 10.26
N LYS A 447 -25.86 16.80 9.78
CA LYS A 447 -26.30 16.56 8.42
C LYS A 447 -26.28 17.87 7.63
N TYR A 448 -25.76 17.80 6.42
CA TYR A 448 -25.97 18.80 5.38
C TYR A 448 -26.91 18.23 4.31
N PRO A 449 -27.64 19.07 3.56
CA PRO A 449 -28.46 18.61 2.45
C PRO A 449 -27.67 17.78 1.44
N GLY A 450 -28.18 16.59 1.11
CA GLY A 450 -27.60 15.71 0.10
C GLY A 450 -28.04 16.05 -1.32
N ALA A 451 -27.92 15.08 -2.23
CA ALA A 451 -28.39 15.22 -3.61
C ALA A 451 -29.91 15.39 -3.68
N TYR A 452 -30.37 16.23 -4.60
CA TYR A 452 -31.77 16.34 -4.95
C TYR A 452 -32.18 15.18 -5.86
N VAL A 453 -33.28 14.50 -5.52
CA VAL A 453 -33.87 13.45 -6.35
C VAL A 453 -35.16 13.98 -6.95
N PHE A 454 -35.21 14.08 -8.27
CA PHE A 454 -36.41 14.52 -8.97
C PHE A 454 -37.54 13.49 -8.78
N PRO A 455 -38.78 13.91 -8.48
CA PRO A 455 -39.90 12.98 -8.29
C PRO A 455 -40.14 12.11 -9.54
N PRO A 456 -40.09 10.76 -9.45
CA PRO A 456 -40.25 9.91 -10.60
C PRO A 456 -41.72 9.81 -11.03
N VAL A 457 -41.96 9.80 -12.35
CA VAL A 457 -43.25 9.38 -12.91
C VAL A 457 -43.28 7.85 -12.87
N LYS A 458 -44.12 7.29 -12.01
CA LYS A 458 -44.21 5.84 -11.81
C LYS A 458 -45.07 5.20 -12.91
N GLY A 459 -44.61 4.08 -13.45
CA GLY A 459 -45.34 3.31 -14.45
C GLY A 459 -44.40 2.52 -15.35
N LEU A 460 -44.98 1.66 -16.18
CA LEU A 460 -44.26 0.96 -17.24
C LEU A 460 -44.38 1.77 -18.54
N GLU A 461 -43.27 2.32 -19.03
CA GLU A 461 -43.22 3.05 -20.30
C GLU A 461 -42.83 2.08 -21.43
N ASN A 462 -43.83 1.57 -22.15
CA ASN A 462 -43.65 0.67 -23.29
C ASN A 462 -43.90 1.35 -24.64
N ARG A 463 -44.26 2.65 -24.66
CA ARG A 463 -44.68 3.34 -25.89
C ARG A 463 -43.51 4.00 -26.61
N ARG A 464 -42.42 4.29 -25.91
CA ARG A 464 -41.24 4.97 -26.46
C ARG A 464 -39.96 4.60 -25.72
N PRO A 465 -38.80 4.66 -26.39
CA PRO A 465 -37.51 4.58 -25.72
C PRO A 465 -37.31 5.70 -24.69
N VAL A 466 -36.61 5.41 -23.60
CA VAL A 466 -36.20 6.38 -22.58
C VAL A 466 -34.69 6.53 -22.61
N THR A 467 -34.21 7.74 -22.84
CA THR A 467 -32.77 8.04 -22.88
C THR A 467 -32.29 8.60 -21.56
N GLY A 468 -31.24 8.00 -20.98
CA GLY A 468 -30.55 8.53 -19.81
C GLY A 468 -29.42 9.47 -20.21
N LEU A 469 -29.44 10.70 -19.69
CA LEU A 469 -28.33 11.65 -19.79
C LEU A 469 -27.71 11.81 -18.39
N ASP A 470 -26.38 11.72 -18.30
CA ASP A 470 -25.65 11.83 -17.04
C ASP A 470 -24.41 12.72 -17.19
N PHE A 471 -24.02 13.39 -16.11
CA PHE A 471 -22.81 14.20 -16.06
C PHE A 471 -21.59 13.32 -15.75
N ALA A 472 -20.61 13.30 -16.64
CA ALA A 472 -19.34 12.64 -16.38
C ALA A 472 -18.59 13.34 -15.23
N SER A 473 -18.41 12.64 -14.09
CA SER A 473 -17.64 13.15 -12.95
C SER A 473 -18.15 14.49 -12.40
N LEU A 474 -19.45 14.59 -12.13
CA LEU A 474 -20.12 15.81 -11.65
C LEU A 474 -19.40 16.50 -10.49
N TYR A 475 -19.22 15.85 -9.34
CA TYR A 475 -18.63 16.49 -8.16
C TYR A 475 -17.16 16.92 -8.37
N PRO A 476 -16.26 16.09 -8.91
CA PRO A 476 -14.93 16.57 -9.27
C PRO A 476 -14.94 17.80 -10.17
N SER A 477 -15.83 17.83 -11.18
CA SER A 477 -15.94 18.94 -12.11
C SER A 477 -16.39 20.22 -11.41
N LEU A 478 -17.33 20.14 -10.47
CA LEU A 478 -17.76 21.28 -9.65
C LEU A 478 -16.63 21.79 -8.74
N ILE A 479 -15.90 20.88 -8.09
CA ILE A 479 -14.76 21.26 -7.23
C ILE A 479 -13.70 22.03 -8.02
N ILE A 480 -13.37 21.56 -9.22
CA ILE A 480 -12.43 22.22 -10.13
C ILE A 480 -13.00 23.58 -10.55
N THR A 481 -14.21 23.60 -11.11
CA THR A 481 -14.83 24.82 -11.69
C THR A 481 -14.99 25.95 -10.68
N TYR A 482 -15.42 25.63 -9.45
CA TYR A 482 -15.64 26.62 -8.39
C TYR A 482 -14.44 26.75 -7.44
N ASN A 483 -13.30 26.13 -7.78
CA ASN A 483 -12.06 26.15 -7.02
C ASN A 483 -12.21 25.74 -5.54
N LEU A 484 -13.07 24.76 -5.26
CA LEU A 484 -13.44 24.37 -3.89
C LEU A 484 -12.28 23.62 -3.20
N SER A 485 -11.39 24.38 -2.57
CA SER A 485 -10.19 23.85 -1.92
C SER A 485 -9.92 24.60 -0.61
N PRO A 486 -9.48 23.92 0.47
CA PRO A 486 -9.22 24.55 1.77
C PRO A 486 -8.32 25.80 1.70
N ASP A 487 -7.31 25.78 0.82
CA ASP A 487 -6.34 26.87 0.59
C ASP A 487 -6.91 28.04 -0.21
N LYS A 488 -8.19 27.98 -0.59
CA LYS A 488 -8.91 28.98 -1.40
C LYS A 488 -10.24 29.41 -0.80
N ILE A 489 -10.59 28.91 0.39
CA ILE A 489 -11.80 29.28 1.11
C ILE A 489 -11.52 30.44 2.05
N ILE A 490 -12.41 31.43 2.06
CA ILE A 490 -12.49 32.51 3.04
C ILE A 490 -13.80 32.33 3.81
N LEU A 491 -13.73 32.34 5.14
CA LEU A 491 -14.89 32.19 6.02
C LEU A 491 -15.42 33.53 6.58
N SER A 492 -14.61 34.60 6.52
CA SER A 492 -14.99 35.94 6.97
C SER A 492 -15.44 36.80 5.78
N GLN A 493 -16.60 37.43 5.89
CA GLN A 493 -17.10 38.36 4.89
C GLN A 493 -16.17 39.56 4.72
N GLU A 494 -15.68 40.14 5.81
CA GLU A 494 -14.75 41.28 5.79
C GLU A 494 -13.47 40.93 5.01
N ARG A 495 -12.90 39.75 5.26
CA ARG A 495 -11.72 39.27 4.51
C ARG A 495 -12.03 39.01 3.04
N ALA A 496 -13.24 38.54 2.72
CA ALA A 496 -13.67 38.31 1.35
C ALA A 496 -13.74 39.63 0.58
N GLU A 497 -14.35 40.67 1.17
CA GLU A 497 -14.44 42.02 0.60
C GLU A 497 -13.05 42.67 0.43
N GLN A 498 -12.14 42.45 1.37
CA GLN A 498 -10.76 42.97 1.31
C GLN A 498 -9.84 42.20 0.35
N SER A 499 -10.23 40.99 -0.10
CA SER A 499 -9.34 40.12 -0.89
C SER A 499 -8.96 40.69 -2.26
N GLY A 500 -9.78 41.58 -2.82
CA GLY A 500 -9.61 42.12 -4.17
C GLY A 500 -9.72 41.07 -5.29
N LYS A 501 -10.17 39.85 -4.99
CA LYS A 501 -10.31 38.74 -5.94
C LYS A 501 -11.76 38.54 -6.35
N LYS A 502 -11.98 37.91 -7.50
CA LYS A 502 -13.31 37.40 -7.88
C LYS A 502 -13.62 36.18 -7.01
N LEU A 503 -14.86 36.12 -6.51
CA LEU A 503 -15.29 35.11 -5.55
C LEU A 503 -16.52 34.34 -6.04
N HIS A 504 -16.65 33.10 -5.58
CA HIS A 504 -17.90 32.35 -5.58
C HIS A 504 -18.44 32.33 -4.15
N LYS A 505 -19.61 32.92 -3.93
CA LYS A 505 -20.31 32.83 -2.65
C LYS A 505 -20.93 31.44 -2.51
N ILE A 506 -20.65 30.78 -1.40
CA ILE A 506 -21.16 29.47 -1.03
C ILE A 506 -22.08 29.66 0.18
N SER A 507 -23.29 29.11 0.10
CA SER A 507 -24.26 29.15 1.18
C SER A 507 -25.03 27.84 1.25
N PHE A 508 -25.09 27.25 2.43
CA PHE A 508 -25.85 26.04 2.70
C PHE A 508 -26.18 25.93 4.18
N LYS A 509 -27.12 25.06 4.53
CA LYS A 509 -27.44 24.76 5.93
C LYS A 509 -26.62 23.59 6.44
N PHE A 510 -26.00 23.74 7.61
CA PHE A 510 -25.42 22.66 8.38
C PHE A 510 -26.05 22.66 9.76
N ASN A 511 -26.66 21.55 10.19
CA ASN A 511 -27.41 21.50 11.46
C ASN A 511 -28.42 22.66 11.62
N ASN A 512 -29.11 22.99 10.53
CA ASN A 512 -30.06 24.11 10.42
C ASN A 512 -29.47 25.52 10.64
N GLN A 513 -28.14 25.64 10.74
CA GLN A 513 -27.45 26.92 10.76
C GLN A 513 -26.98 27.27 9.36
N ASP A 514 -27.12 28.54 8.98
CA ASP A 514 -26.64 29.03 7.69
C ASP A 514 -25.11 29.14 7.74
N CYS A 515 -24.44 28.36 6.89
CA CYS A 515 -23.02 28.47 6.65
C CYS A 515 -22.78 29.36 5.43
N LEU A 516 -21.82 30.27 5.57
CA LEU A 516 -21.37 31.16 4.51
C LEU A 516 -19.86 31.02 4.31
N ALA A 517 -19.45 30.95 3.06
CA ALA A 517 -18.05 30.92 2.68
C ALA A 517 -17.87 31.55 1.29
N TRP A 518 -16.64 31.92 0.97
CA TRP A 518 -16.27 32.45 -0.34
C TRP A 518 -15.08 31.68 -0.88
N SER A 519 -15.20 31.14 -2.10
CA SER A 519 -14.10 30.50 -2.81
C SER A 519 -13.48 31.47 -3.80
N ILE A 520 -12.15 31.55 -3.85
CA ILE A 520 -11.41 32.38 -4.81
C ILE A 520 -11.55 31.76 -6.20
N GLN A 521 -12.02 32.52 -7.19
CA GLN A 521 -12.06 32.04 -8.58
C GLN A 521 -10.64 31.87 -9.11
N HIS A 522 -10.37 30.76 -9.81
CA HIS A 522 -9.05 30.51 -10.40
C HIS A 522 -8.89 31.13 -11.81
N ASN A 523 -9.95 31.65 -12.43
CA ASN A 523 -9.92 32.33 -13.74
C ASN A 523 -9.18 31.58 -14.87
N ASN A 524 -9.17 30.24 -14.83
CA ASN A 524 -8.33 29.37 -15.69
C ASN A 524 -6.80 29.61 -15.60
N ILE A 525 -6.33 30.30 -14.56
CA ILE A 525 -4.92 30.53 -14.27
C ILE A 525 -4.40 29.37 -13.38
N PRO A 526 -3.41 28.58 -13.83
CA PRO A 526 -2.90 27.42 -13.07
C PRO A 526 -2.45 27.76 -11.65
N GLU A 527 -1.81 28.91 -11.44
CA GLU A 527 -1.27 29.36 -10.16
C GLU A 527 -2.37 29.75 -9.15
N GLU A 528 -3.55 30.14 -9.64
CA GLU A 528 -4.71 30.49 -8.80
C GLU A 528 -5.52 29.25 -8.38
N LYS A 529 -5.29 28.08 -8.99
CA LYS A 529 -5.98 26.84 -8.63
C LYS A 529 -5.62 26.39 -7.22
N GLY A 530 -6.63 25.96 -6.49
CA GLY A 530 -6.50 25.33 -5.18
C GLY A 530 -5.91 23.93 -5.28
N LEU A 531 -5.40 23.45 -4.16
CA LEU A 531 -4.82 22.11 -4.05
C LEU A 531 -5.76 21.02 -4.59
N TYR A 532 -7.04 21.05 -4.20
CA TYR A 532 -8.00 20.02 -4.58
C TYR A 532 -8.33 20.04 -6.07
N ALA A 533 -8.46 21.23 -6.67
CA ALA A 533 -8.72 21.37 -8.10
C ALA A 533 -7.58 20.76 -8.92
N ILE A 534 -6.33 21.10 -8.60
CA ILE A 534 -5.13 20.54 -9.27
C ILE A 534 -5.11 19.02 -9.14
N MET A 535 -5.36 18.50 -7.93
CA MET A 535 -5.29 17.05 -7.71
C MET A 535 -6.39 16.28 -8.44
N LEU A 536 -7.60 16.84 -8.54
CA LEU A 536 -8.68 16.22 -9.30
C LEU A 536 -8.44 16.28 -10.81
N GLU A 537 -7.82 17.34 -11.33
CA GLU A 537 -7.38 17.39 -12.73
C GLU A 537 -6.34 16.31 -13.02
N TYR A 538 -5.35 16.16 -12.14
CA TYR A 538 -4.34 15.10 -12.24
C TYR A 538 -4.97 13.70 -12.26
N LEU A 539 -5.85 13.40 -11.30
CA LEU A 539 -6.54 12.10 -11.21
C LEU A 539 -7.46 11.85 -12.41
N SER A 540 -8.16 12.89 -12.89
CA SER A 540 -9.01 12.81 -14.08
C SER A 540 -8.18 12.48 -15.32
N SER A 541 -7.04 13.15 -15.50
CA SER A 541 -6.10 12.87 -16.59
C SER A 541 -5.60 11.43 -16.55
N LYS A 542 -5.16 10.96 -15.38
CA LYS A 542 -4.71 9.56 -15.19
C LYS A 542 -5.80 8.54 -15.51
N ARG A 543 -7.03 8.77 -15.06
CA ARG A 543 -8.18 7.92 -15.39
C ARG A 543 -8.44 7.88 -16.89
N ASN A 544 -8.37 9.03 -17.58
CA ASN A 544 -8.61 9.10 -19.02
C ASN A 544 -7.50 8.41 -19.83
N GLU A 545 -6.24 8.55 -19.42
CA GLU A 545 -5.10 7.81 -19.97
C GLU A 545 -5.34 6.30 -19.86
N MET A 546 -5.75 5.82 -18.68
CA MET A 546 -6.04 4.40 -18.47
C MET A 546 -7.22 3.92 -19.31
N LYS A 547 -8.32 4.68 -19.37
CA LYS A 547 -9.47 4.36 -20.23
C LYS A 547 -9.08 4.22 -21.70
N LYS A 548 -8.21 5.11 -22.19
CA LYS A 548 -7.70 5.07 -23.56
C LYS A 548 -6.91 3.78 -23.82
N ARG A 549 -6.10 3.32 -22.85
CA ARG A 549 -5.37 2.05 -22.94
C ARG A 549 -6.29 0.82 -22.86
N LEU A 550 -7.36 0.90 -22.09
CA LEU A 550 -8.32 -0.19 -21.91
C LEU A 550 -9.29 -0.34 -23.09
N ALA A 551 -9.58 0.73 -23.84
CA ALA A 551 -10.56 0.70 -24.92
C ALA A 551 -10.28 -0.41 -25.98
N PRO A 552 -9.05 -0.55 -26.53
CA PRO A 552 -8.75 -1.63 -27.49
C PRO A 552 -8.83 -3.04 -26.87
N LEU A 553 -8.59 -3.17 -25.57
CA LEU A 553 -8.69 -4.45 -24.87
C LEU A 553 -10.13 -4.85 -24.61
N LYS A 554 -11.01 -3.86 -24.40
CA LYS A 554 -12.44 -4.08 -24.21
C LYS A 554 -13.07 -4.64 -25.48
N GLU A 555 -12.76 -4.06 -26.64
CA GLU A 555 -13.22 -4.55 -27.95
C GLU A 555 -12.78 -6.01 -28.16
N LYS A 556 -11.46 -6.29 -28.02
CA LYS A 556 -10.94 -7.67 -28.12
C LYS A 556 -11.61 -8.64 -27.16
N LYS A 557 -11.94 -8.20 -25.94
CA LYS A 557 -12.61 -9.03 -24.94
C LYS A 557 -14.03 -9.36 -25.40
N GLU A 558 -14.78 -8.37 -25.87
CA GLU A 558 -16.14 -8.57 -26.37
C GLU A 558 -16.15 -9.56 -27.56
N ASP A 559 -15.23 -9.40 -28.50
CA ASP A 559 -15.04 -10.34 -29.62
C ASP A 559 -14.74 -11.78 -29.13
N MET A 560 -13.79 -11.91 -28.19
CA MET A 560 -13.46 -13.23 -27.62
C MET A 560 -14.66 -13.86 -26.88
N GLU A 561 -15.47 -13.06 -26.19
CA GLU A 561 -16.68 -13.55 -25.51
C GLU A 561 -17.74 -14.02 -26.52
N LEU A 562 -17.90 -13.34 -27.66
CA LEU A 562 -18.77 -13.77 -28.76
C LEU A 562 -18.31 -15.10 -29.38
N VAL A 563 -17.00 -15.25 -29.61
CA VAL A 563 -16.39 -16.50 -30.09
C VAL A 563 -16.62 -17.64 -29.10
N ILE A 564 -16.36 -17.42 -27.82
CA ILE A 564 -16.58 -18.43 -26.76
C ILE A 564 -18.07 -18.83 -26.67
N ALA A 565 -18.98 -17.85 -26.73
CA ALA A 565 -20.42 -18.12 -26.73
C ALA A 565 -20.87 -18.95 -27.94
N SER A 566 -20.21 -18.75 -29.09
CA SER A 566 -20.43 -19.53 -30.31
C SER A 566 -19.88 -20.96 -30.19
N MET A 567 -18.72 -21.14 -29.55
CA MET A 567 -18.17 -22.48 -29.24
C MET A 567 -19.06 -23.26 -28.27
N GLY A 568 -19.67 -22.59 -27.29
CA GLY A 568 -20.65 -23.20 -26.38
C GLY A 568 -21.92 -23.73 -27.08
N LYS A 569 -22.15 -23.35 -28.34
CA LYS A 569 -23.22 -23.88 -29.21
C LYS A 569 -22.76 -25.01 -30.14
N GLY A 570 -21.57 -25.57 -29.91
CA GLY A 570 -21.04 -26.73 -30.63
C GLY A 570 -20.15 -26.41 -31.84
N LEU A 571 -19.76 -25.15 -32.04
CA LEU A 571 -18.83 -24.76 -33.11
C LEU A 571 -17.37 -24.99 -32.69
N SER A 572 -16.53 -25.44 -33.62
CA SER A 572 -15.09 -25.44 -33.42
C SER A 572 -14.53 -24.01 -33.40
N LEU A 573 -13.34 -23.81 -32.83
CA LEU A 573 -12.72 -22.48 -32.74
C LEU A 573 -12.58 -21.78 -34.12
N PRO A 574 -12.16 -22.46 -35.21
CA PRO A 574 -12.13 -21.85 -36.54
C PRO A 574 -13.52 -21.40 -37.04
N GLU A 575 -14.55 -22.24 -36.88
CA GLU A 575 -15.92 -21.93 -37.31
C GLU A 575 -16.55 -20.78 -36.50
N ALA A 576 -16.22 -20.70 -35.21
CA ALA A 576 -16.67 -19.62 -34.35
C ALA A 576 -16.03 -18.27 -34.72
N ILE A 577 -14.77 -18.27 -35.15
CA ILE A 577 -14.05 -17.07 -35.62
C ILE A 577 -14.56 -16.60 -36.99
N GLU A 578 -14.89 -17.52 -37.90
CA GLU A 578 -15.44 -17.16 -39.23
C GLU A 578 -16.85 -16.57 -39.15
N LYS A 579 -17.69 -17.11 -38.25
CA LYS A 579 -19.07 -16.65 -38.07
C LYS A 579 -19.18 -15.23 -37.52
N ASP A 580 -18.24 -14.81 -36.68
CA ASP A 580 -18.24 -13.46 -36.08
C ASP A 580 -17.69 -12.39 -37.04
N LYS A 581 -17.01 -12.80 -38.12
CA LYS A 581 -16.50 -11.91 -39.18
C LYS A 581 -17.49 -11.68 -40.33
N ALA A 582 -18.60 -12.39 -40.35
CA ALA A 582 -19.66 -12.33 -41.37
C ALA A 582 -20.87 -11.56 -40.84
#